data_AF-A0A257A909-F1
#
_entry.id   AF-A0A257A909-F1
#
_cell.length_a   1.000
_cell.length_b   1.000
_cell.length_c   1.000
_cell.angle_alpha   90.00
_cell.angle_beta   90.00
_cell.angle_gamma   90.00
#
_symmetry.space_group_name_H-M   'P 1'
#
loop_
_entity.id
_entity.type
_entity.pdbx_description
1 polymer ?
#
loop_
_entity_poly.entity_id
_entity_poly.type
_entity_poly.pdbx_seq_one_letter_code
_entity_poly.pdbx_strand_id
1 'polypeptide(L)'
;MVGDEDFIEEIGQIYRSIKGQVVSRLNEFGQVLEEGGEDRIFAELVFCILTPQSKAKLCWAAVERLISKDLLLKGDEEEIARELDGVRFKYKKSEYIIAAREKFINNGKLNVREEIIGVEIEETRDYMVSNIKGIGYKEASHFLRNVALGENMAILDRHVLKNLKLFGLLKEIPKSLSKKKYLELEKKMKEFAEEIYIPMSHLDFILWYKETGEVFK
;
A
#
# COMPACT_ATOMS: atom_id res chain seq x y z
N MET A 1 20.35 -21.30 -17.85
CA MET A 1 19.53 -20.25 -17.21
C MET A 1 20.02 -18.90 -17.70
N VAL A 2 19.76 -18.58 -18.97
CA VAL A 2 20.18 -17.29 -19.57
C VAL A 2 19.17 -16.18 -19.21
N GLY A 3 18.03 -16.54 -18.60
CA GLY A 3 16.98 -15.60 -18.23
C GLY A 3 17.25 -14.81 -16.95
N ASP A 4 17.86 -15.40 -15.92
CA ASP A 4 17.95 -14.74 -14.61
C ASP A 4 18.94 -13.56 -14.59
N GLU A 5 20.05 -13.65 -15.31
CA GLU A 5 21.09 -12.59 -15.32
C GLU A 5 20.62 -11.31 -16.03
N ASP A 6 20.00 -11.43 -17.22
CA ASP A 6 19.51 -10.29 -18.00
C ASP A 6 18.43 -9.50 -17.23
N PHE A 7 17.55 -10.18 -16.48
CA PHE A 7 16.51 -9.54 -15.67
C PHE A 7 17.07 -8.88 -14.42
N ILE A 8 18.01 -9.52 -13.72
CA ILE A 8 18.67 -8.89 -12.57
C ILE A 8 19.41 -7.63 -13.02
N GLU A 9 20.03 -7.65 -14.20
CA GLU A 9 20.64 -6.46 -14.77
C GLU A 9 19.60 -5.36 -15.07
N GLU A 10 18.46 -5.70 -15.70
CA GLU A 10 17.35 -4.76 -15.95
C GLU A 10 16.88 -4.10 -14.65
N ILE A 11 16.62 -4.89 -13.61
CA ILE A 11 16.20 -4.42 -12.28
C ILE A 11 17.27 -3.51 -11.67
N GLY A 12 18.54 -3.88 -11.77
CA GLY A 12 19.66 -3.07 -11.31
C GLY A 12 19.76 -1.73 -12.06
N GLN A 13 19.52 -1.71 -13.37
CA GLN A 13 19.50 -0.50 -14.19
C GLN A 13 18.34 0.42 -13.80
N ILE A 14 17.12 -0.14 -13.68
CA ILE A 14 15.95 0.62 -13.22
C ILE A 14 16.25 1.21 -11.84
N TYR A 15 16.71 0.39 -10.89
CA TYR A 15 16.99 0.85 -9.54
C TYR A 15 17.98 2.02 -9.53
N ARG A 16 19.09 1.92 -10.28
CA ARG A 16 20.06 3.03 -10.41
C ARG A 16 19.41 4.31 -10.94
N SER A 17 18.48 4.20 -11.88
CA SER A 17 17.80 5.36 -12.47
C SER A 17 16.78 6.04 -11.53
N ILE A 18 16.15 5.28 -10.62
CA ILE A 18 15.07 5.80 -9.76
C ILE A 18 15.43 5.87 -8.28
N LYS A 19 16.61 5.39 -7.84
CA LYS A 19 16.98 5.27 -6.42
C LYS A 19 16.76 6.57 -5.64
N GLY A 20 17.12 7.73 -6.21
CA GLY A 20 16.89 9.02 -5.57
C GLY A 20 15.41 9.32 -5.32
N GLN A 21 14.54 9.02 -6.29
CA GLN A 21 13.10 9.20 -6.16
C GLN A 21 12.50 8.24 -5.12
N VAL A 22 12.97 6.99 -5.10
CA VAL A 22 12.53 5.98 -4.11
C VAL A 22 12.90 6.41 -2.70
N VAL A 23 14.16 6.81 -2.46
CA VAL A 23 14.61 7.29 -1.15
C VAL A 23 13.84 8.53 -0.72
N SER A 24 13.63 9.50 -1.63
CA SER A 24 12.81 10.69 -1.34
C SER A 24 11.40 10.29 -0.92
N ARG A 25 10.79 9.34 -1.62
CA ARG A 25 9.42 8.89 -1.32
C ARG A 25 9.32 8.18 0.03
N LEU A 26 10.29 7.31 0.35
CA LEU A 26 10.33 6.64 1.64
C LEU A 26 10.52 7.65 2.80
N ASN A 27 11.33 8.68 2.60
CA ASN A 27 11.47 9.77 3.57
C ASN A 27 10.15 10.55 3.76
N GLU A 28 9.40 10.82 2.69
CA GLU A 28 8.07 11.45 2.77
C GLU A 28 7.07 10.60 3.59
N PHE A 29 7.17 9.27 3.51
CA PHE A 29 6.35 8.36 4.31
C PHE A 29 6.75 8.37 5.80
N GLY A 30 8.04 8.50 6.12
CA GLY A 30 8.50 8.69 7.50
C GLY A 30 7.81 9.88 8.18
N GLN A 31 7.67 10.99 7.46
CA GLN A 31 6.99 12.19 7.95
C GLN A 31 5.49 12.01 8.20
N VAL A 32 4.84 10.99 7.62
CA VAL A 32 3.40 10.74 7.86
C VAL A 32 3.18 10.34 9.31
N LEU A 33 4.03 9.47 9.86
CA LEU A 33 3.87 9.00 11.23
C LEU A 33 4.54 9.91 12.25
N GLU A 34 5.73 10.41 11.93
CA GLU A 34 6.55 11.24 12.84
C GLU A 34 5.98 12.64 13.02
N GLU A 35 5.56 13.29 11.92
CA GLU A 35 5.15 14.69 11.90
C GLU A 35 3.65 14.86 11.57
N GLY A 36 3.00 13.81 11.07
CA GLY A 36 1.58 13.84 10.70
C GLY A 36 0.64 13.72 11.91
N GLY A 37 -0.49 14.43 11.81
CA GLY A 37 -1.63 14.19 12.69
C GLY A 37 -2.42 12.95 12.29
N GLU A 38 -3.36 12.56 13.14
CA GLU A 38 -4.28 11.42 12.94
C GLU A 38 -5.01 11.50 11.58
N ASP A 39 -5.35 12.71 11.13
CA ASP A 39 -5.98 12.95 9.83
C ASP A 39 -5.09 12.53 8.65
N ARG A 40 -3.76 12.77 8.74
CA ARG A 40 -2.80 12.41 7.69
C ARG A 40 -2.60 10.90 7.63
N ILE A 41 -2.54 10.24 8.78
CA ILE A 41 -2.48 8.77 8.87
C ILE A 41 -3.78 8.17 8.33
N PHE A 42 -4.94 8.72 8.71
CA PHE A 42 -6.22 8.26 8.21
C PHE A 42 -6.37 8.45 6.70
N ALA A 43 -5.85 9.55 6.14
CA ALA A 43 -5.82 9.78 4.70
C ALA A 43 -5.04 8.70 3.95
N GLU A 44 -3.92 8.20 4.50
CA GLU A 44 -3.20 7.05 3.92
C GLU A 44 -4.03 5.77 3.98
N LEU A 45 -4.75 5.52 5.08
CA LEU A 45 -5.65 4.37 5.17
C LEU A 45 -6.77 4.46 4.13
N VAL A 46 -7.40 5.62 4.01
CA VAL A 46 -8.43 5.88 3.00
C VAL A 46 -7.88 5.68 1.60
N PHE A 47 -6.67 6.16 1.32
CA PHE A 47 -6.00 5.89 0.04
C PHE A 47 -5.92 4.37 -0.24
N CYS A 48 -5.46 3.57 0.73
CA CYS A 48 -5.38 2.11 0.60
C CYS A 48 -6.75 1.42 0.46
N ILE A 49 -7.83 1.94 1.06
CA ILE A 49 -9.21 1.48 0.83
C ILE A 49 -9.65 1.76 -0.63
N LEU A 50 -9.17 2.87 -1.21
CA LEU A 50 -9.55 3.30 -2.56
C LEU A 50 -8.77 2.59 -3.67
N THR A 51 -7.52 2.18 -3.46
CA THR A 51 -6.67 1.63 -4.52
C THR A 51 -7.09 0.28 -5.12
N PRO A 52 -7.83 -0.64 -4.45
CA PRO A 52 -8.24 -1.89 -5.05
C PRO A 52 -8.98 -1.67 -6.38
N GLN A 53 -8.42 -2.25 -7.44
CA GLN A 53 -8.91 -2.15 -8.82
C GLN A 53 -9.01 -0.73 -9.39
N SER A 54 -8.37 0.27 -8.78
CA SER A 54 -8.42 1.67 -9.21
C SER A 54 -7.01 2.23 -9.43
N LYS A 55 -6.89 3.30 -10.21
CA LYS A 55 -5.59 3.92 -10.49
C LYS A 55 -5.13 4.73 -9.27
N ALA A 56 -3.92 4.50 -8.78
CA ALA A 56 -3.39 5.13 -7.57
C ALA A 56 -3.49 6.66 -7.60
N LYS A 57 -3.04 7.31 -8.69
CA LYS A 57 -3.16 8.77 -8.85
C LYS A 57 -4.59 9.30 -8.74
N LEU A 58 -5.55 8.58 -9.32
CA LEU A 58 -6.97 8.96 -9.25
C LEU A 58 -7.51 8.81 -7.83
N CYS A 59 -7.13 7.74 -7.13
CA CYS A 59 -7.50 7.52 -5.73
C CYS A 59 -6.93 8.62 -4.83
N TRP A 60 -5.66 8.99 -5.00
CA TRP A 60 -5.05 10.04 -4.20
C TRP A 60 -5.69 11.41 -4.45
N ALA A 61 -5.95 11.75 -5.71
CA ALA A 61 -6.69 12.98 -6.04
C ALA A 61 -8.09 13.01 -5.39
N ALA A 62 -8.73 11.85 -5.22
CA ALA A 62 -9.99 11.75 -4.49
C ALA A 62 -9.81 11.98 -2.98
N VAL A 63 -8.74 11.44 -2.38
CA VAL A 63 -8.38 11.72 -0.98
C VAL A 63 -8.13 13.22 -0.77
N GLU A 64 -7.38 13.86 -1.65
CA GLU A 64 -7.11 15.31 -1.59
C GLU A 64 -8.40 16.14 -1.65
N ARG A 65 -9.36 15.75 -2.51
CA ARG A 65 -10.69 16.38 -2.54
C ARG A 65 -11.43 16.21 -1.22
N LEU A 66 -11.44 15.00 -0.66
CA LEU A 66 -12.09 14.73 0.63
C LEU A 66 -11.46 15.56 1.77
N ILE A 67 -10.14 15.71 1.80
CA ILE A 67 -9.43 16.56 2.76
C ILE A 67 -9.82 18.02 2.58
N SER A 68 -9.77 18.54 1.35
CA SER A 68 -10.05 19.95 1.05
C SER A 68 -11.47 20.39 1.43
N LYS A 69 -12.41 19.43 1.47
CA LYS A 69 -13.82 19.63 1.80
C LYS A 69 -14.18 19.18 3.21
N ASP A 70 -13.19 18.78 4.02
CA ASP A 70 -13.39 18.25 5.39
C ASP A 70 -14.34 17.03 5.46
N LEU A 71 -14.41 16.27 4.37
CA LEU A 71 -15.32 15.13 4.24
C LEU A 71 -14.74 13.83 4.81
N LEU A 72 -13.42 13.76 5.04
CA LEU A 72 -12.82 12.61 5.73
C LEU A 72 -13.42 12.45 7.13
N LEU A 73 -13.54 13.53 7.89
CA LEU A 73 -14.07 13.49 9.26
C LEU A 73 -15.58 13.65 9.34
N LYS A 74 -16.17 14.49 8.50
CA LYS A 74 -17.57 14.93 8.65
C LYS A 74 -18.50 14.47 7.55
N GLY A 75 -17.95 14.05 6.40
CA GLY A 75 -18.75 13.70 5.24
C GLY A 75 -19.60 12.46 5.49
N ASP A 76 -20.84 12.48 5.01
CA ASP A 76 -21.67 11.30 4.93
C ASP A 76 -21.29 10.39 3.73
N GLU A 77 -21.95 9.24 3.61
CA GLU A 77 -21.65 8.27 2.56
C GLU A 77 -21.86 8.86 1.15
N GLU A 78 -22.90 9.66 0.95
CA GLU A 78 -23.23 10.25 -0.36
C GLU A 78 -22.24 11.35 -0.73
N GLU A 79 -21.90 12.22 0.22
CA GLU A 79 -20.89 13.26 0.06
C GLU A 79 -19.54 12.67 -0.31
N ILE A 80 -19.10 11.63 0.42
CA ILE A 80 -17.86 10.94 0.10
C ILE A 80 -17.96 10.33 -1.30
N ALA A 81 -19.03 9.59 -1.61
CA ALA A 81 -19.20 8.93 -2.91
C ALA A 81 -19.19 9.91 -4.11
N ARG A 82 -19.66 11.16 -3.92
CA ARG A 82 -19.58 12.22 -4.93
C ARG A 82 -18.14 12.61 -5.26
N GLU A 83 -17.26 12.64 -4.26
CA GLU A 83 -15.84 12.98 -4.47
C GLU A 83 -15.00 11.83 -5.02
N LEU A 84 -15.51 10.60 -5.01
CA LEU A 84 -14.84 9.41 -5.52
C LEU A 84 -15.06 9.17 -7.03
N ASP A 85 -15.23 10.23 -7.82
CA ASP A 85 -15.42 10.10 -9.27
C ASP A 85 -14.24 9.37 -9.96
N GLY A 86 -14.58 8.46 -10.87
CA GLY A 86 -13.63 7.55 -11.52
C GLY A 86 -13.05 6.42 -10.64
N VAL A 87 -13.28 6.43 -9.32
CA VAL A 87 -12.90 5.30 -8.43
C VAL A 87 -13.89 4.16 -8.63
N ARG A 88 -13.40 2.96 -8.91
CA ARG A 88 -14.28 1.78 -9.06
C ARG A 88 -14.89 1.40 -7.72
N PHE A 89 -16.17 1.02 -7.76
CA PHE A 89 -16.95 0.62 -6.59
C PHE A 89 -17.08 1.75 -5.55
N LYS A 90 -17.21 3.00 -6.01
CA LYS A 90 -17.22 4.19 -5.15
C LYS A 90 -18.20 4.13 -3.97
N TYR A 91 -19.43 3.67 -4.19
CA TYR A 91 -20.44 3.54 -3.12
C TYR A 91 -20.00 2.53 -2.04
N LYS A 92 -19.46 1.38 -2.45
CA LYS A 92 -18.98 0.40 -1.48
C LYS A 92 -17.76 0.89 -0.71
N LYS A 93 -16.91 1.69 -1.37
CA LYS A 93 -15.73 2.28 -0.76
C LYS A 93 -16.06 3.46 0.17
N SER A 94 -17.10 4.24 -0.12
CA SER A 94 -17.57 5.25 0.83
C SER A 94 -18.08 4.60 2.11
N GLU A 95 -18.86 3.50 2.01
CA GLU A 95 -19.24 2.71 3.19
C GLU A 95 -18.02 2.24 4.01
N TYR A 96 -16.95 1.80 3.34
CA TYR A 96 -15.73 1.33 4.01
C TYR A 96 -14.96 2.46 4.69
N ILE A 97 -14.92 3.65 4.09
CA ILE A 97 -14.32 4.83 4.70
C ILE A 97 -15.08 5.22 5.97
N ILE A 98 -16.41 5.27 5.91
CA ILE A 98 -17.26 5.56 7.08
C ILE A 98 -17.03 4.54 8.19
N ALA A 99 -17.08 3.24 7.85
CA ALA A 99 -16.86 2.18 8.83
C ALA A 99 -15.45 2.22 9.46
N ALA A 100 -14.42 2.57 8.68
CA ALA A 100 -13.07 2.75 9.21
C ALA A 100 -13.02 3.97 10.13
N ARG A 101 -13.62 5.10 9.73
CA ARG A 101 -13.69 6.32 10.54
C ARG A 101 -14.34 6.06 11.89
N GLU A 102 -15.51 5.42 11.90
CA GLU A 102 -16.25 5.09 13.13
C GLU A 102 -15.42 4.21 14.08
N LYS A 103 -14.59 3.32 13.52
CA LYS A 103 -13.71 2.45 14.31
C LYS A 103 -12.59 3.23 15.03
N PHE A 104 -12.05 4.25 14.38
CA PHE A 104 -10.92 5.03 14.90
C PHE A 104 -11.34 6.31 15.61
N ILE A 105 -12.63 6.66 15.63
CA ILE A 105 -13.13 7.78 16.43
C ILE A 105 -13.23 7.35 17.89
N ASN A 106 -12.49 8.02 18.75
CA ASN A 106 -12.60 7.92 20.21
C ASN A 106 -12.82 9.33 20.78
N ASN A 107 -13.87 9.52 21.59
CA ASN A 107 -14.26 10.81 22.17
C ASN A 107 -14.36 11.96 21.13
N GLY A 108 -14.87 11.65 19.93
CA GLY A 108 -15.06 12.62 18.85
C GLY A 108 -13.79 13.03 18.12
N LYS A 109 -12.66 12.35 18.36
CA LYS A 109 -11.38 12.59 17.65
C LYS A 109 -10.89 11.29 17.02
N LEU A 110 -10.22 11.40 15.87
CA LEU A 110 -9.51 10.26 15.31
C LEU A 110 -8.35 9.86 16.24
N ASN A 111 -8.14 8.56 16.37
CA ASN A 111 -7.03 7.96 17.08
C ASN A 111 -6.61 6.68 16.34
N VAL A 112 -6.02 6.88 15.15
CA VAL A 112 -5.53 5.81 14.28
C VAL A 112 -4.19 5.29 14.79
N ARG A 113 -3.34 6.18 15.31
CA ARG A 113 -1.98 5.85 15.75
C ARG A 113 -1.95 4.81 16.88
N GLU A 114 -2.76 4.98 17.92
CA GLU A 114 -2.77 4.06 19.08
C GLU A 114 -3.15 2.63 18.68
N GLU A 115 -4.09 2.49 17.73
CA GLU A 115 -4.55 1.19 17.23
C GLU A 115 -3.52 0.48 16.33
N ILE A 116 -2.50 1.21 15.84
CA ILE A 116 -1.55 0.71 14.83
C ILE A 116 -0.12 0.58 15.38
N ILE A 117 0.31 1.44 16.31
CA ILE A 117 1.68 1.47 16.87
C ILE A 117 1.84 0.59 18.13
N GLY A 118 0.76 0.05 18.70
CA GLY A 118 0.81 -0.66 20.00
C GLY A 118 1.18 -2.15 19.96
N VAL A 119 1.34 -2.76 18.79
CA VAL A 119 1.58 -4.21 18.62
C VAL A 119 2.73 -4.48 17.66
N GLU A 120 3.26 -5.70 17.65
CA GLU A 120 4.24 -6.13 16.65
C GLU A 120 3.69 -5.90 15.24
N ILE A 121 4.53 -5.44 14.30
CA ILE A 121 4.07 -4.93 13.01
C ILE A 121 3.29 -5.97 12.20
N GLU A 122 3.66 -7.24 12.29
CA GLU A 122 2.94 -8.35 11.68
C GLU A 122 1.54 -8.54 12.29
N GLU A 123 1.41 -8.34 13.60
CA GLU A 123 0.13 -8.37 14.30
C GLU A 123 -0.73 -7.17 13.91
N THR A 124 -0.13 -5.98 13.72
CA THR A 124 -0.83 -4.81 13.19
C THR A 124 -1.44 -5.13 11.83
N ARG A 125 -0.66 -5.75 10.93
CA ARG A 125 -1.16 -6.15 9.61
C ARG A 125 -2.32 -7.12 9.72
N ASP A 126 -2.20 -8.16 10.55
CA ASP A 126 -3.25 -9.17 10.75
C ASP A 126 -4.52 -8.58 11.38
N TYR A 127 -4.35 -7.63 12.31
CA TYR A 127 -5.43 -6.85 12.89
C TYR A 127 -6.16 -6.09 11.80
N MET A 128 -5.46 -5.27 11.01
CA MET A 128 -6.05 -4.46 9.93
C MET A 128 -6.86 -5.31 8.95
N VAL A 129 -6.31 -6.45 8.50
CA VAL A 129 -7.00 -7.37 7.57
C VAL A 129 -8.29 -7.92 8.16
N SER A 130 -8.30 -8.20 9.47
CA SER A 130 -9.47 -8.77 10.15
C SER A 130 -10.51 -7.73 10.54
N ASN A 131 -10.11 -6.46 10.64
CA ASN A 131 -10.87 -5.43 11.34
C ASN A 131 -11.29 -4.22 10.50
N ILE A 132 -10.68 -4.01 9.33
CA ILE A 132 -10.95 -2.88 8.45
C ILE A 132 -11.55 -3.38 7.14
N LYS A 133 -12.78 -2.96 6.84
CA LYS A 133 -13.47 -3.37 5.61
C LYS A 133 -12.72 -2.87 4.37
N GLY A 134 -12.57 -3.73 3.37
CA GLY A 134 -11.89 -3.41 2.12
C GLY A 134 -10.37 -3.52 2.17
N ILE A 135 -9.78 -3.90 3.30
CA ILE A 135 -8.34 -4.11 3.47
C ILE A 135 -8.03 -5.61 3.49
N GLY A 136 -7.26 -6.08 2.51
CA GLY A 136 -6.59 -7.37 2.53
C GLY A 136 -5.10 -7.23 2.88
N TYR A 137 -4.35 -8.32 2.84
CA TYR A 137 -2.91 -8.30 3.16
C TYR A 137 -2.11 -7.30 2.31
N LYS A 138 -2.46 -7.18 1.03
CA LYS A 138 -1.82 -6.24 0.12
C LYS A 138 -2.07 -4.80 0.56
N GLU A 139 -3.31 -4.45 0.83
CA GLU A 139 -3.69 -3.09 1.23
C GLU A 139 -3.16 -2.75 2.64
N ALA A 140 -3.11 -3.72 3.56
CA ALA A 140 -2.53 -3.53 4.88
C ALA A 140 -1.01 -3.32 4.81
N SER A 141 -0.27 -4.17 4.09
CA SER A 141 1.17 -3.95 3.84
C SER A 141 1.43 -2.60 3.16
N HIS A 142 0.57 -2.22 2.20
CA HIS A 142 0.66 -0.94 1.50
C HIS A 142 0.51 0.24 2.45
N PHE A 143 -0.51 0.22 3.30
CA PHE A 143 -0.71 1.24 4.33
C PHE A 143 0.49 1.32 5.27
N LEU A 144 0.94 0.18 5.81
CA LEU A 144 2.05 0.13 6.77
C LEU A 144 3.35 0.66 6.17
N ARG A 145 3.62 0.38 4.89
CA ARG A 145 4.75 1.00 4.18
C ARG A 145 4.58 2.52 4.09
N ASN A 146 3.41 3.01 3.70
CA ASN A 146 3.16 4.44 3.52
C ASN A 146 3.21 5.26 4.82
N VAL A 147 3.14 4.60 5.97
CA VAL A 147 3.38 5.21 7.29
C VAL A 147 4.74 4.82 7.89
N ALA A 148 5.66 4.34 7.06
CA ALA A 148 7.04 3.96 7.40
C ALA A 148 7.21 2.85 8.45
N LEU A 149 6.20 2.01 8.66
CA LEU A 149 6.29 0.84 9.54
C LEU A 149 6.55 -0.47 8.76
N GLY A 150 6.21 -0.51 7.48
CA GLY A 150 6.19 -1.72 6.65
C GLY A 150 7.40 -1.92 5.73
N GLU A 151 8.60 -1.41 6.07
CA GLU A 151 9.77 -1.44 5.16
C GLU A 151 10.15 -2.85 4.67
N ASN A 152 9.89 -3.87 5.49
CA ASN A 152 10.19 -5.27 5.18
C ASN A 152 8.97 -6.07 4.71
N MET A 153 7.84 -5.41 4.43
CA MET A 153 6.61 -6.08 3.98
C MET A 153 6.46 -6.01 2.46
N ALA A 154 6.02 -7.12 1.86
CA ALA A 154 5.68 -7.16 0.46
C ALA A 154 4.31 -6.51 0.23
N ILE A 155 4.20 -5.75 -0.85
CA ILE A 155 2.93 -5.28 -1.43
C ILE A 155 2.66 -6.14 -2.67
N LEU A 156 2.05 -7.32 -2.48
CA LEU A 156 1.86 -8.32 -3.55
C LEU A 156 0.66 -7.99 -4.44
N ASP A 157 0.78 -6.93 -5.24
CA ASP A 157 -0.22 -6.56 -6.24
C ASP A 157 -0.06 -7.41 -7.53
N ARG A 158 -0.93 -7.17 -8.52
CA ARG A 158 -0.88 -7.91 -9.79
C ARG A 158 0.42 -7.70 -10.58
N HIS A 159 1.04 -6.53 -10.47
CA HIS A 159 2.27 -6.16 -11.17
C HIS A 159 3.47 -6.84 -10.50
N VAL A 160 3.53 -6.83 -9.18
CA VAL A 160 4.53 -7.57 -8.39
C VAL A 160 4.40 -9.07 -8.65
N LEU A 161 3.20 -9.65 -8.55
CA LEU A 161 2.99 -11.07 -8.83
C LEU A 161 3.37 -11.46 -10.28
N LYS A 162 3.12 -10.58 -11.26
CA LYS A 162 3.57 -10.81 -12.64
C LYS A 162 5.10 -10.86 -12.73
N ASN A 163 5.79 -9.94 -12.07
CA ASN A 163 7.26 -9.92 -12.04
C ASN A 163 7.85 -11.11 -11.27
N LEU A 164 7.30 -11.46 -10.11
CA LEU A 164 7.73 -12.66 -9.37
C LEU A 164 7.57 -13.95 -10.19
N LYS A 165 6.59 -14.01 -11.11
CA LYS A 165 6.48 -15.11 -12.08
C LYS A 165 7.62 -15.09 -13.10
N LEU A 166 7.95 -13.90 -13.62
CA LEU A 166 9.05 -13.73 -14.57
C LEU A 166 10.39 -14.11 -13.94
N PHE A 167 10.59 -13.82 -12.65
CA PHE A 167 11.78 -14.23 -11.87
C PHE A 167 11.79 -15.71 -11.45
N GLY A 168 10.81 -16.51 -11.89
CA GLY A 168 10.73 -17.92 -11.51
C GLY A 168 10.37 -18.19 -10.02
N LEU A 169 10.11 -17.14 -9.22
CA LEU A 169 9.74 -17.26 -7.80
C LEU A 169 8.34 -17.83 -7.60
N LEU A 170 7.49 -17.80 -8.64
CA LEU A 170 6.22 -18.50 -8.69
C LEU A 170 5.93 -19.10 -10.08
N LYS A 171 5.32 -20.30 -10.08
CA LYS A 171 4.98 -21.02 -11.32
C LYS A 171 3.76 -20.42 -12.02
N GLU A 172 2.74 -20.05 -11.26
CA GLU A 172 1.49 -19.49 -11.75
C GLU A 172 0.95 -18.41 -10.81
N ILE A 173 0.35 -17.37 -11.37
CA ILE A 173 -0.25 -16.29 -10.59
C ILE A 173 -1.56 -16.84 -9.98
N PRO A 174 -1.68 -16.90 -8.65
CA PRO A 174 -2.87 -17.43 -8.02
C PRO A 174 -4.06 -16.48 -8.24
N LYS A 175 -5.27 -17.05 -8.41
CA LYS A 175 -6.51 -16.25 -8.56
C LYS A 175 -6.85 -15.44 -7.30
N SER A 176 -6.46 -15.96 -6.13
CA SER A 176 -6.59 -15.30 -4.83
C SER A 176 -5.41 -15.69 -3.94
N LEU A 177 -5.05 -14.81 -3.00
CA LEU A 177 -3.99 -15.05 -2.04
C LEU A 177 -4.59 -15.33 -0.66
N SER A 178 -4.43 -16.57 -0.17
CA SER A 178 -4.66 -16.85 1.24
C SER A 178 -3.53 -16.26 2.09
N LYS A 179 -3.77 -16.04 3.40
CA LYS A 179 -2.72 -15.62 4.36
C LYS A 179 -1.43 -16.42 4.19
N LYS A 180 -1.55 -17.76 4.23
CA LYS A 180 -0.39 -18.66 4.09
C LYS A 180 0.37 -18.42 2.79
N LYS A 181 -0.34 -18.27 1.66
CA LYS A 181 0.31 -18.05 0.37
C LYS A 181 0.93 -16.66 0.25
N TYR A 182 0.29 -15.65 0.82
CA TYR A 182 0.81 -14.29 0.88
C TYR A 182 2.16 -14.26 1.60
N LEU A 183 2.21 -14.81 2.82
CA LEU A 183 3.43 -14.85 3.63
C LEU A 183 4.53 -15.73 3.00
N GLU A 184 4.17 -16.82 2.32
CA GLU A 184 5.14 -17.63 1.56
C GLU A 184 5.80 -16.82 0.43
N LEU A 185 5.00 -16.07 -0.34
CA LEU A 185 5.51 -15.25 -1.44
C LEU A 185 6.29 -14.02 -0.95
N GLU A 186 5.85 -13.41 0.15
CA GLU A 186 6.58 -12.33 0.82
C GLU A 186 7.98 -12.79 1.25
N LYS A 187 8.07 -13.97 1.89
CA LYS A 187 9.36 -14.55 2.28
C LYS A 187 10.28 -14.78 1.06
N LYS A 188 9.74 -15.35 -0.03
CA LYS A 188 10.50 -15.55 -1.28
C LYS A 188 10.98 -14.23 -1.89
N MET A 189 10.14 -13.21 -1.88
CA MET A 189 10.49 -11.89 -2.39
C MET A 189 11.56 -11.23 -1.52
N LYS A 190 11.54 -11.44 -0.19
CA LYS A 190 12.59 -10.99 0.72
C LYS A 190 13.93 -11.67 0.46
N GLU A 191 13.93 -13.00 0.33
CA GLU A 191 15.13 -13.78 -0.01
C GLU A 191 15.74 -13.32 -1.35
N PHE A 192 14.89 -13.06 -2.36
CA PHE A 192 15.33 -12.52 -3.64
C PHE A 192 15.90 -11.10 -3.52
N ALA A 193 15.28 -10.23 -2.72
CA ALA A 193 15.75 -8.87 -2.48
C ALA A 193 17.16 -8.86 -1.84
N GLU A 194 17.40 -9.78 -0.89
CA GLU A 194 18.71 -10.00 -0.26
C GLU A 194 19.76 -10.50 -1.28
N GLU A 195 19.39 -11.45 -2.15
CA GLU A 195 20.26 -12.00 -3.20
C GLU A 195 20.75 -10.93 -4.18
N ILE A 196 19.87 -10.00 -4.58
CA ILE A 196 20.21 -8.92 -5.53
C ILE A 196 20.71 -7.64 -4.85
N TYR A 197 20.87 -7.65 -3.52
CA TYR A 197 21.32 -6.51 -2.70
C TYR A 197 20.46 -5.24 -2.87
N ILE A 198 19.14 -5.40 -3.00
CA ILE A 198 18.16 -4.30 -3.07
C ILE A 198 17.23 -4.40 -1.86
N PRO A 199 17.02 -3.33 -1.07
CA PRO A 199 16.09 -3.38 0.05
C PRO A 199 14.66 -3.76 -0.39
N MET A 200 13.96 -4.52 0.45
CA MET A 200 12.57 -4.95 0.19
C MET A 200 11.64 -3.77 -0.12
N SER A 201 11.75 -2.68 0.67
CA SER A 201 11.01 -1.41 0.50
C SER A 201 11.32 -0.63 -0.77
N HIS A 202 12.38 -1.01 -1.49
CA HIS A 202 12.74 -0.41 -2.77
C HIS A 202 12.26 -1.28 -3.93
N LEU A 203 12.20 -2.60 -3.72
CA LEU A 203 11.85 -3.56 -4.75
C LEU A 203 10.42 -3.35 -5.26
N ASP A 204 9.45 -3.04 -4.38
CA ASP A 204 8.08 -2.76 -4.82
C ASP A 204 8.01 -1.56 -5.78
N PHE A 205 8.76 -0.48 -5.50
CA PHE A 205 8.83 0.68 -6.39
C PHE A 205 9.48 0.36 -7.72
N ILE A 206 10.52 -0.47 -7.74
CA ILE A 206 11.19 -0.87 -8.98
C ILE A 206 10.23 -1.67 -9.86
N LEU A 207 9.53 -2.66 -9.29
CA LEU A 207 8.58 -3.50 -10.02
C LEU A 207 7.37 -2.69 -10.52
N TRP A 208 6.94 -1.70 -9.75
CA TRP A 208 5.86 -0.80 -10.15
C TRP A 208 6.31 0.18 -11.24
N TYR A 209 7.52 0.75 -11.13
CA TYR A 209 8.12 1.63 -12.12
C TYR A 209 8.32 0.92 -13.46
N LYS A 210 8.76 -0.34 -13.45
CA LYS A 210 8.89 -1.17 -14.67
C LYS A 210 7.59 -1.23 -15.48
N GLU A 211 6.44 -1.22 -14.80
CA GLU A 211 5.12 -1.36 -15.44
C GLU A 211 4.44 -0.01 -15.76
N THR A 212 4.81 1.06 -15.05
CA THR A 212 4.09 2.35 -15.11
C THR A 212 4.96 3.55 -15.51
N GLY A 213 6.28 3.44 -15.37
CA GLY A 213 7.24 4.52 -15.55
C GLY A 213 7.26 5.55 -14.42
N GLU A 214 6.66 5.27 -13.26
CA GLU A 214 6.46 6.26 -12.20
C GLU A 214 6.82 5.74 -10.81
N VAL A 215 7.33 6.63 -9.94
CA VAL A 215 7.48 6.39 -8.49
C VAL A 215 6.39 7.19 -7.76
N PHE A 216 5.33 6.50 -7.36
CA PHE A 216 4.16 7.14 -6.75
C PHE A 216 4.01 6.79 -5.27
N LYS A 217 3.08 5.90 -4.91
CA LYS A 217 2.85 5.46 -3.54
C LYS A 217 2.07 4.17 -3.51
#